data_AF-A0A0F8ZS68-F1
#
_entry.id   AF-A0A0F8ZS68-F1
#
_cell.length_a   1.000
_cell.length_b   1.000
_cell.length_c   1.000
_cell.angle_alpha   90.00
_cell.angle_beta   90.00
_cell.angle_gamma   90.00
#
_symmetry.space_group_name_H-M   'P 1'
#
loop_
_entity.id
_entity.type
_entity.pdbx_description
1 polymer ?
#
loop_
_entity_poly.entity_id
_entity_poly.type
_entity_poly.pdbx_seq_one_letter_code
_entity_poly.pdbx_strand_id
1 'polypeptide(L)'
;SGGWSRVVTPSVTWKIGPTAVLLDPPYSHDIGRDPLIYAHDSAEVARDAAAWAFENGDNELLRIALCGYEGEHAAPAGWTCVAWKASGGYRNNGTGRENSKRERIWFSPSCLKGAQAALDFGAERETPDAQ
;
A
#
# COMPACT_ATOMS: atom_id res chain seq x y z
N SER A 1 -22.12 -1.48 -5.64
CA SER A 1 -20.79 -0.83 -5.68
C SER A 1 -20.00 -1.24 -4.44
N GLY A 2 -18.71 -1.60 -4.59
CA GLY A 2 -17.83 -2.00 -3.48
C GLY A 2 -17.02 -0.82 -2.96
N GLY A 3 -17.49 -0.17 -1.89
CA GLY A 3 -16.79 0.96 -1.29
C GLY A 3 -15.65 0.50 -0.38
N TRP A 4 -14.42 0.97 -0.65
CA TRP A 4 -13.21 0.65 0.12
C TRP A 4 -13.35 0.96 1.62
N SER A 5 -14.13 1.98 1.97
CA SER A 5 -14.38 2.40 3.36
C SER A 5 -14.99 1.28 4.23
N ARG A 6 -15.70 0.31 3.63
CA ARG A 6 -16.32 -0.81 4.34
C ARG A 6 -15.29 -1.80 4.90
N VAL A 7 -14.12 -1.88 4.29
CA VAL A 7 -13.06 -2.85 4.66
C VAL A 7 -11.96 -2.24 5.53
N VAL A 8 -12.09 -0.96 5.89
CA VAL A 8 -11.14 -0.25 6.76
C VAL A 8 -11.77 0.22 8.08
N THR A 9 -12.92 -0.34 8.45
CA THR A 9 -13.59 0.00 9.72
C THR A 9 -12.82 -0.57 10.93
N PRO A 10 -12.92 0.03 12.13
CA PRO A 10 -12.23 -0.47 13.31
C PRO A 10 -12.48 -1.95 13.62
N SER A 11 -13.73 -2.42 13.42
CA SER A 11 -14.15 -3.79 13.73
C SER A 11 -13.48 -4.84 12.85
N VAL A 12 -13.05 -4.49 11.63
CA VAL A 12 -12.40 -5.41 10.68
C VAL A 12 -10.90 -5.15 10.55
N THR A 13 -10.36 -4.21 11.33
CA THR A 13 -8.94 -3.85 11.31
C THR A 13 -8.32 -3.99 12.69
N TRP A 14 -8.15 -2.92 13.44
CA TRP A 14 -7.32 -2.93 14.65
C TRP A 14 -8.04 -3.46 15.90
N LYS A 15 -9.37 -3.54 15.93
CA LYS A 15 -10.10 -4.15 17.07
C LYS A 15 -9.97 -5.68 17.13
N ILE A 16 -9.45 -6.31 16.09
CA ILE A 16 -9.16 -7.76 16.05
C ILE A 16 -7.67 -8.08 16.20
N GLY A 17 -6.84 -7.06 16.46
CA GLY A 17 -5.39 -7.17 16.61
C GLY A 17 -4.62 -6.39 15.54
N PRO A 18 -3.28 -6.47 15.56
CA PRO A 18 -2.43 -5.79 14.60
C PRO A 18 -2.80 -6.14 13.16
N THR A 19 -3.11 -5.12 12.34
CA THR A 19 -3.58 -5.29 10.97
C THR A 19 -2.76 -4.44 10.00
N ALA A 20 -2.39 -5.04 8.87
CA ALA A 20 -1.81 -4.32 7.75
C ALA A 20 -2.90 -3.92 6.74
N VAL A 21 -2.82 -2.70 6.22
CA VAL A 21 -3.74 -2.17 5.20
C VAL A 21 -2.90 -1.65 4.03
N LEU A 22 -3.21 -2.14 2.83
CA LEU A 22 -2.65 -1.62 1.57
C LEU A 22 -3.76 -0.87 0.83
N LEU A 23 -3.53 0.41 0.58
CA LEU A 23 -4.41 1.27 -0.19
C LEU A 23 -3.76 1.61 -1.52
N ASP A 24 -4.37 1.14 -2.60
CA ASP A 24 -3.97 1.44 -3.98
C ASP A 24 -5.14 2.12 -4.71
N PRO A 25 -5.46 3.37 -4.34
CA PRO A 25 -6.54 4.09 -4.99
C PRO A 25 -6.18 4.41 -6.45
N PRO A 26 -7.18 4.64 -7.32
CA PRO A 26 -6.89 5.09 -8.67
C PRO A 26 -6.21 6.47 -8.62
N TYR A 27 -4.95 6.55 -9.03
CA TYR A 27 -4.12 7.74 -8.89
C TYR A 27 -4.74 8.99 -9.54
N SER A 28 -4.50 10.16 -8.93
CA SER A 28 -4.99 11.46 -9.42
C SER A 28 -4.70 11.70 -10.91
N HIS A 29 -5.72 12.20 -11.60
CA HIS A 29 -5.77 12.42 -13.05
C HIS A 29 -4.90 13.55 -13.57
N ASP A 30 -4.38 14.41 -12.70
CA ASP A 30 -3.65 15.63 -13.06
C ASP A 30 -2.27 15.35 -13.70
N ILE A 31 -1.98 14.07 -13.98
CA ILE A 31 -0.67 13.56 -14.38
C ILE A 31 -0.77 12.60 -15.60
N GLY A 32 -1.67 12.88 -16.55
CA GLY A 32 -1.55 12.40 -17.93
C GLY A 32 -1.93 10.94 -18.21
N ARG A 33 -3.01 10.41 -17.62
CA ARG A 33 -3.58 9.08 -17.94
C ARG A 33 -4.97 9.20 -18.58
N ASP A 34 -5.33 8.21 -19.41
CA ASP A 34 -6.67 8.08 -20.01
C ASP A 34 -7.78 7.95 -18.93
N PRO A 35 -8.80 8.82 -18.92
CA PRO A 35 -9.84 8.90 -17.90
C PRO A 35 -10.86 7.75 -17.92
N LEU A 36 -10.87 6.89 -18.94
CA LEU A 36 -11.98 5.93 -19.18
C LEU A 36 -11.92 4.61 -18.37
N ILE A 37 -11.03 4.48 -17.38
CA ILE A 37 -10.74 3.18 -16.75
C ILE A 37 -11.55 2.96 -15.44
N TYR A 38 -12.10 4.02 -14.82
CA TYR A 38 -12.90 3.90 -13.59
C TYR A 38 -14.20 4.70 -13.66
N ALA A 39 -15.29 4.11 -13.15
CA ALA A 39 -16.65 4.61 -13.30
C ALA A 39 -17.04 5.76 -12.34
N HIS A 40 -16.18 6.11 -11.38
CA HIS A 40 -16.41 7.18 -10.40
C HIS A 40 -15.17 8.07 -10.36
N ASP A 41 -15.38 9.37 -10.16
CA ASP A 41 -14.34 10.40 -10.21
C ASP A 41 -13.14 9.99 -9.33
N SER A 42 -12.07 9.61 -10.00
CA SER A 42 -10.97 8.80 -9.46
C SER A 42 -10.12 9.60 -8.47
N ALA A 43 -10.08 10.92 -8.66
CA ALA A 43 -9.36 11.84 -7.80
C ALA A 43 -9.99 11.94 -6.39
N GLU A 44 -11.32 11.85 -6.28
CA GLU A 44 -11.99 11.88 -4.97
C GLU A 44 -11.66 10.64 -4.14
N VAL A 45 -11.65 9.47 -4.77
CA VAL A 45 -11.32 8.20 -4.11
C VAL A 45 -9.87 8.20 -3.61
N ALA A 46 -8.92 8.71 -4.40
CA ALA A 46 -7.52 8.86 -3.99
C ALA A 46 -7.36 9.80 -2.80
N ARG A 47 -8.01 10.96 -2.85
CA ARG A 47 -7.98 11.95 -1.76
C ARG A 47 -8.59 11.39 -0.47
N ASP A 48 -9.73 10.71 -0.57
CA ASP A 48 -10.41 10.14 0.59
C ASP A 48 -9.62 8.98 1.21
N ALA A 49 -9.00 8.12 0.39
CA ALA A 49 -8.13 7.05 0.86
C ALA A 49 -6.88 7.59 1.56
N ALA A 50 -6.26 8.63 1.00
CA ALA A 50 -5.10 9.29 1.60
C ALA A 50 -5.45 9.97 2.93
N ALA A 51 -6.58 10.68 2.99
CA ALA A 51 -7.06 11.31 4.22
C ALA A 51 -7.24 10.28 5.34
N TRP A 52 -7.95 9.18 5.06
CA TRP A 52 -8.11 8.10 6.04
C TRP A 52 -6.78 7.50 6.47
N ALA A 53 -5.85 7.28 5.52
CA ALA A 53 -4.55 6.72 5.83
C ALA A 53 -3.79 7.59 6.83
N PHE A 54 -3.75 8.91 6.60
CA PHE A 54 -3.05 9.86 7.46
C PHE A 54 -3.73 10.05 8.81
N GLU A 55 -5.07 10.10 8.85
CA GLU A 55 -5.84 10.17 10.11
C GLU A 55 -5.63 8.94 11.01
N ASN A 56 -5.35 7.78 10.42
CA ASN A 56 -5.18 6.52 11.15
C ASN A 56 -3.69 6.10 11.29
N GLY A 57 -2.77 6.90 10.76
CA GLY A 57 -1.35 6.56 10.67
C GLY A 57 -0.65 6.35 12.01
N ASP A 58 -1.10 7.05 13.05
CA ASP A 58 -0.51 7.00 14.39
C ASP A 58 -1.04 5.85 15.24
N ASN A 59 -1.97 5.04 14.72
CA ASN A 59 -2.46 3.88 15.42
C ASN A 59 -1.43 2.74 15.37
N GLU A 60 -0.83 2.40 16.51
CA GLU A 60 0.19 1.35 16.63
C GLU A 60 -0.26 -0.05 16.20
N LEU A 61 -1.58 -0.29 16.15
CA LEU A 61 -2.18 -1.54 15.68
C LEU A 61 -2.44 -1.54 14.16
N LEU A 62 -2.17 -0.44 13.45
CA LEU A 62 -2.31 -0.31 12.00
C LEU A 62 -0.97 -0.11 11.31
N ARG A 63 -0.69 -0.97 10.32
CA ARG A 63 0.45 -0.82 9.41
C ARG A 63 -0.08 -0.46 8.03
N ILE A 64 -0.01 0.81 7.68
CA ILE A 64 -0.65 1.33 6.46
C ILE A 64 0.40 1.56 5.39
N ALA A 65 0.16 1.01 4.21
CA ALA A 65 0.89 1.31 2.98
C ALA A 65 -0.07 2.01 2.01
N LEU A 66 0.24 3.24 1.62
CA LEU A 66 -0.53 4.03 0.65
C LEU A 66 0.28 4.16 -0.64
N CYS A 67 -0.31 3.78 -1.78
CA CYS A 67 0.29 3.94 -3.10
C CYS A 67 -0.17 5.25 -3.75
N GLY A 68 0.71 5.86 -4.56
CA GLY A 68 0.40 7.05 -5.35
C GLY A 68 1.61 7.52 -6.16
N TYR A 69 1.55 8.74 -6.68
CA TYR A 69 2.66 9.36 -7.40
C TYR A 69 3.43 10.39 -6.57
N GLU A 70 4.69 10.58 -6.91
CA GLU A 70 5.52 11.65 -6.38
C GLU A 70 4.83 13.02 -6.50
N GLY A 71 4.74 13.72 -5.37
CA GLY A 71 4.07 15.01 -5.24
C GLY A 71 2.56 14.93 -4.97
N GLU A 72 1.94 13.75 -5.01
CA GLU A 72 0.49 13.59 -4.80
C GLU A 72 0.09 13.76 -3.33
N HIS A 73 0.96 13.37 -2.40
CA HIS A 73 0.69 13.44 -0.98
C HIS A 73 1.83 14.11 -0.21
N ALA A 74 1.47 15.08 0.65
CA ALA A 74 2.34 15.60 1.69
C ALA A 74 2.16 14.74 2.95
N ALA A 75 2.89 13.63 3.02
CA ALA A 75 2.75 12.70 4.13
C ALA A 75 3.14 13.37 5.47
N PRO A 76 2.41 13.09 6.57
CA PRO A 76 2.74 13.61 7.89
C PRO A 76 4.14 13.19 8.38
N ALA A 77 4.63 13.87 9.42
CA ALA A 77 5.88 13.49 10.07
C ALA A 77 5.84 12.03 10.55
N GLY A 78 6.97 11.33 10.40
CA GLY A 78 7.11 9.92 10.81
C GLY A 78 6.73 8.89 9.73
N TRP A 79 6.01 9.31 8.68
CA TRP A 79 5.79 8.44 7.51
C TRP A 79 7.07 8.28 6.70
N THR A 80 7.27 7.08 6.15
CA THR A 80 8.40 6.79 5.27
C THR A 80 7.93 6.67 3.84
N CYS A 81 8.47 7.48 2.93
CA CYS A 81 8.19 7.41 1.50
C CYS A 81 9.27 6.59 0.78
N VAL A 82 8.85 5.55 0.06
CA VAL A 82 9.74 4.70 -0.74
C VAL A 82 9.38 4.85 -2.21
N ALA A 83 10.39 5.12 -3.04
CA ALA A 83 10.24 5.01 -4.48
C ALA A 83 10.12 3.53 -4.87
N TRP A 84 9.03 3.17 -5.52
CA TRP A 84 8.84 1.83 -6.05
C TRP A 84 8.98 1.84 -7.57
N LYS A 85 9.59 0.79 -8.11
CA LYS A 85 9.64 0.54 -9.55
C LYS A 85 9.44 -0.95 -9.76
N ALA A 86 8.30 -1.34 -10.33
CA ALA A 86 8.12 -2.72 -10.77
C ALA A 86 9.19 -3.07 -11.82
N SER A 87 9.79 -4.25 -11.68
CA SER A 87 10.64 -4.86 -12.72
C SER A 87 9.77 -5.23 -13.92
N GLY A 88 9.48 -4.25 -14.78
CA GLY A 88 8.77 -4.34 -16.08
C GLY A 88 7.91 -5.58 -16.38
N GLY A 89 6.58 -5.40 -16.42
CA GLY A 89 5.63 -6.41 -16.91
C GLY A 89 5.34 -6.35 -18.43
N TYR A 90 4.38 -7.15 -18.89
CA TYR A 90 4.02 -7.41 -20.30
C TYR A 90 3.66 -6.17 -21.17
N ARG A 91 3.51 -4.97 -20.58
CA ARG A 91 3.17 -3.71 -21.29
C ARG A 91 4.41 -2.85 -21.61
N ASN A 92 5.50 -3.44 -22.09
CA ASN A 92 6.76 -2.72 -22.34
C ASN A 92 6.78 -1.86 -23.62
N ASN A 93 5.62 -1.49 -24.16
CA ASN A 93 5.49 -0.69 -25.39
C ASN A 93 4.98 0.73 -25.05
N GLY A 94 5.87 1.73 -25.03
CA GLY A 94 5.51 3.15 -24.98
C GLY A 94 5.32 3.78 -23.59
N THR A 95 4.77 5.00 -23.59
CA THR A 95 4.64 6.07 -22.57
C THR A 95 4.49 5.71 -21.07
N GLY A 96 4.21 4.46 -20.69
CA GLY A 96 4.17 4.01 -19.29
C GLY A 96 5.52 4.02 -18.56
N ARG A 97 6.64 4.09 -19.30
CA ARG A 97 8.00 4.15 -18.71
C ARG A 97 8.27 5.45 -17.95
N GLU A 98 7.64 6.57 -18.30
CA GLU A 98 7.87 7.85 -17.62
C GLU A 98 7.14 7.90 -16.26
N ASN A 99 5.91 7.40 -16.20
CA ASN A 99 5.14 7.32 -14.95
C ASN A 99 5.69 6.28 -13.96
N SER A 100 6.34 5.21 -14.45
CA SER A 100 6.96 4.18 -13.59
C SER A 100 8.07 4.68 -12.66
N LYS A 101 8.62 5.88 -12.89
CA LYS A 101 9.63 6.51 -12.01
C LYS A 101 9.00 7.30 -10.87
N ARG A 102 7.71 7.60 -10.99
CA ARG A 102 6.98 8.49 -10.09
C ARG A 102 6.20 7.72 -9.04
N GLU A 103 6.03 6.41 -9.18
CA GLU A 103 5.35 5.59 -8.17
C GLU A 103 6.03 5.71 -6.81
N ARG A 104 5.22 5.93 -5.78
CA ARG A 104 5.61 6.06 -4.38
C ARG A 104 4.71 5.18 -3.54
N ILE A 105 5.30 4.64 -2.48
CA ILE A 105 4.58 4.00 -1.39
C ILE A 105 4.93 4.71 -0.10
N TRP A 106 3.93 5.21 0.61
CA TRP A 106 4.08 5.79 1.95
C TRP A 106 3.70 4.77 3.00
N PHE A 107 4.59 4.53 3.95
CA PHE A 107 4.42 3.62 5.07
C PHE A 107 4.19 4.39 6.37
N SER A 108 3.18 4.00 7.14
CA SER A 108 2.89 4.61 8.45
C SER A 108 4.01 4.32 9.48
N PRO A 109 4.14 5.13 10.55
CA PRO A 109 5.18 4.96 11.57
C PRO A 109 5.28 3.54 12.17
N SER A 110 4.17 2.83 12.25
CA SER A 110 4.09 1.48 12.83
C SER A 110 4.48 0.36 11.86
N CYS A 111 4.77 0.69 10.59
CA CYS A 111 5.32 -0.27 9.63
C CYS A 111 6.71 -0.74 10.06
N LEU A 112 6.93 -2.04 9.97
CA LEU A 112 8.24 -2.62 10.25
C LEU A 112 9.19 -2.26 9.12
N LYS A 113 10.32 -1.63 9.45
CA LYS A 113 11.39 -1.39 8.49
C LYS A 113 11.89 -2.74 7.99
N GLY A 114 12.12 -2.85 6.68
CA GLY A 114 12.45 -4.10 6.01
C GLY A 114 13.77 -4.72 6.47
N ALA A 115 13.74 -5.48 7.56
CA ALA A 115 14.47 -6.72 7.63
C ALA A 115 13.51 -7.77 7.07
N GLN A 116 13.82 -8.33 5.90
CA GLN A 116 13.15 -9.54 5.45
C GLN A 116 13.43 -10.60 6.51
N ALA A 117 12.42 -10.91 7.34
CA ALA A 117 12.51 -12.04 8.24
C ALA A 117 12.78 -13.28 7.37
N ALA A 118 13.77 -14.08 7.76
CA ALA A 118 13.96 -15.38 7.13
C ALA A 118 12.62 -16.12 7.18
N LEU A 119 12.14 -16.57 6.02
CA LEU A 119 10.96 -17.42 5.96
C LEU A 119 11.37 -18.76 6.57
N ASP A 120 11.02 -18.95 7.85
CA ASP A 120 11.18 -20.22 8.54
C ASP A 120 10.06 -21.15 8.07
N PHE A 121 10.39 -22.03 7.12
CA PHE A 121 9.48 -23.06 6.62
C PHE A 121 9.39 -24.28 7.55
N GLY A 122 9.93 -24.19 8.76
CA GLY A 122 10.04 -25.28 9.71
C GLY A 122 11.19 -26.20 9.32
N ALA A 123 12.28 -26.16 10.09
CA ALA A 123 13.30 -27.20 10.03
C ALA A 123 12.63 -28.57 10.23
N GLU A 124 13.00 -29.54 9.39
CA GLU A 124 12.54 -30.93 9.48
C GLU A 124 12.68 -31.41 10.92
N ARG A 125 11.58 -31.91 11.50
CA ARG A 125 11.63 -32.59 12.79
C ARG A 125 12.52 -33.83 12.61
N GLU A 126 13.66 -33.86 13.32
CA GLU A 126 14.46 -35.07 13.45
C GLU A 126 13.54 -36.22 13.87
N THR A 127 13.57 -37.29 13.08
CA THR A 127 12.89 -38.54 13.42
C THR A 127 13.68 -39.18 14.56
N PRO A 128 13.03 -39.63 15.66
CA PRO A 128 13.76 -40.30 16.72
C PRO A 128 14.31 -41.63 16.20
N ASP A 129 15.57 -41.92 16.52
CA ASP A 129 16.20 -43.19 16.20
C ASP A 129 15.36 -44.38 16.72
N ALA A 130 15.04 -45.29 15.80
CA ALA A 130 14.43 -46.57 16.16
C ALA A 130 15.48 -47.45 16.86
N GLN A 131 15.16 -47.90 18.07
CA GLN A 131 15.89 -48.95 18.79
C GLN A 131 15.72 -50.31 18.12
#